data_AF-W9B6I7-F1
#
_entry.id   AF-W9B6I7-F1
#
_cell.length_a   1.000
_cell.length_b   1.000
_cell.length_c   1.000
_cell.angle_alpha   90.00
_cell.angle_beta   90.00
_cell.angle_gamma   90.00
#
_symmetry.space_group_name_H-M   'P 1'
#
loop_
_entity.id
_entity.type
_entity.pdbx_description
1 polymer ?
#
loop_
_entity_poly.entity_id
_entity_poly.type
_entity_poly.pdbx_seq_one_letter_code
_entity_poly.pdbx_strand_id
1 'polypeptide(L)'
;MFIHKIIAIFVLPYVQLCYDKKKMRLLFIRGVIMNLENPSKENMSYILEQLGERLDVVNRTILDPEDYDLNKYDELKLMYEIVVQKGRLSASEAQAFIEELRSVRKN
;
A
#
# COMPACT_ATOMS: atom_id res chain seq x y z
N MET A 1 11.46 -10.83 2.85
CA MET A 1 12.61 -10.20 2.15
C MET A 1 12.27 -8.81 1.59
N PHE A 2 11.00 -8.41 1.58
CA PHE A 2 10.51 -7.12 1.08
C PHE A 2 10.78 -5.92 2.00
N ILE A 3 10.69 -6.14 3.32
CA ILE A 3 11.01 -5.12 4.35
C ILE A 3 12.38 -4.49 4.08
N HIS A 4 13.42 -5.27 3.79
CA HIS A 4 14.77 -4.73 3.57
C HIS A 4 14.94 -3.93 2.27
N LYS A 5 14.17 -4.21 1.20
CA LYS A 5 14.36 -3.54 -0.10
C LYS A 5 13.65 -2.17 -0.17
N ILE A 6 12.43 -2.08 0.36
CA ILE A 6 11.77 -0.77 0.53
C ILE A 6 12.45 0.05 1.63
N ILE A 7 12.93 -0.59 2.71
CA ILE A 7 13.72 0.12 3.72
C ILE A 7 15.00 0.70 3.09
N ALA A 8 15.75 -0.04 2.28
CA ALA A 8 17.00 0.46 1.71
C ALA A 8 16.84 1.69 0.78
N ILE A 9 15.70 1.83 0.08
CA ILE A 9 15.43 2.98 -0.78
C ILE A 9 14.91 4.19 0.03
N PHE A 10 14.30 3.97 1.19
CA PHE A 10 13.56 5.00 1.95
C PHE A 10 14.11 5.32 3.35
N VAL A 11 15.10 4.59 3.87
CA VAL A 11 15.42 4.55 5.32
C VAL A 11 16.86 4.97 5.64
N LEU A 12 17.36 6.03 5.00
CA LEU A 12 18.57 6.73 5.48
C LEU A 12 18.31 8.09 6.16
N PRO A 13 17.09 8.66 6.15
CA PRO A 13 16.74 9.67 7.15
C PRO A 13 15.51 9.35 8.02
N TYR A 14 14.82 8.21 7.84
CA TYR A 14 13.55 7.92 8.53
C TYR A 14 13.62 6.87 9.66
N VAL A 15 14.81 6.42 10.10
CA VAL A 15 14.98 5.47 11.22
C VAL A 15 14.74 6.14 12.59
N GLN A 16 13.69 6.94 12.76
CA GLN A 16 13.31 7.45 14.09
C GLN A 16 11.80 7.59 14.30
N LEU A 17 10.97 6.92 13.50
CA LEU A 17 9.54 6.79 13.81
C LEU A 17 9.21 5.32 14.01
N CYS A 18 9.55 4.82 15.20
CA CYS A 18 8.87 3.70 15.81
C CYS A 18 7.35 3.89 15.62
N TYR A 19 6.71 2.86 15.09
CA TYR A 19 5.29 2.77 14.81
C TYR A 19 4.48 2.96 16.11
N ASP A 20 4.13 4.21 16.42
CA ASP A 20 3.22 4.58 17.50
C ASP A 20 1.80 4.71 16.93
N LYS A 21 0.95 3.73 17.22
CA LYS A 21 -0.47 3.67 16.83
C LYS A 21 -1.26 4.93 17.22
N LYS A 22 -0.83 5.71 18.23
CA LYS A 22 -1.52 6.95 18.61
C LYS A 22 -1.17 8.14 17.73
N LYS A 23 0.07 8.21 17.22
CA LYS A 23 0.53 9.33 16.39
C LYS A 23 -0.04 9.28 14.97
N MET A 24 -0.40 8.09 14.48
CA MET A 24 -1.10 7.88 13.21
C MET A 24 -2.54 8.42 13.22
N ARG A 25 -3.18 8.48 14.40
CA ARG A 25 -4.55 8.99 14.56
C ARG A 25 -4.65 10.51 14.33
N LEU A 26 -3.54 11.25 14.48
CA LEU A 26 -3.51 12.71 14.31
C LEU A 26 -3.19 13.19 12.89
N LEU A 27 -2.68 12.33 12.01
CA LEU A 27 -2.43 12.67 10.60
C LEU A 27 -3.66 12.42 9.70
N PHE A 28 -4.76 11.92 10.29
CA PHE A 28 -6.00 11.57 9.60
C PHE A 28 -6.93 12.77 9.40
N ILE A 29 -6.40 13.93 8.97
CA ILE A 29 -7.19 15.10 8.57
C ILE A 29 -6.99 15.37 7.08
N ARG A 30 -7.27 14.35 6.25
CA ARG A 30 -7.58 14.51 4.82
C ARG A 30 -8.29 13.26 4.29
N GLY A 31 -9.51 13.07 4.79
CA GLY A 31 -10.60 12.34 4.14
C GLY A 31 -10.31 10.93 3.61
N VAL A 32 -10.45 9.90 4.45
CA VAL A 32 -10.95 8.59 4.03
C VAL A 32 -11.83 8.03 5.16
N ILE A 33 -13.15 8.18 5.05
CA ILE A 33 -14.12 7.67 6.04
C ILE A 33 -14.42 6.20 5.71
N MET A 34 -13.40 5.34 5.74
CA MET A 34 -13.56 3.89 5.63
C MET A 34 -12.68 3.17 6.63
N ASN A 35 -13.30 2.28 7.40
CA ASN A 35 -12.61 1.45 8.37
C ASN A 35 -11.98 0.24 7.65
N LEU A 36 -10.70 0.37 7.28
CA LEU A 36 -9.89 -0.70 6.68
C LEU A 36 -9.23 -1.60 7.74
N GLU A 37 -9.68 -1.59 9.00
CA GLU A 37 -9.12 -2.44 10.06
C GLU A 37 -9.53 -3.91 9.93
N ASN A 38 -10.68 -4.19 9.31
CA ASN A 38 -11.18 -5.55 9.13
C ASN A 38 -10.86 -6.06 7.71
N PRO A 39 -10.13 -7.17 7.55
CA PRO A 39 -9.94 -7.81 6.26
C PRO A 39 -11.29 -8.26 5.67
N SER A 40 -11.65 -7.73 4.50
CA SER A 40 -12.82 -8.15 3.73
C SER A 40 -12.53 -8.02 2.23
N LYS A 41 -13.31 -8.72 1.39
CA LYS A 41 -13.15 -8.63 -0.07
C LYS A 41 -13.42 -7.21 -0.57
N GLU A 42 -14.41 -6.53 0.01
CA GLU A 42 -14.78 -5.15 -0.31
C GLU A 42 -13.64 -4.19 0.04
N ASN A 43 -13.07 -4.33 1.25
CA ASN A 43 -11.95 -3.50 1.67
C ASN A 43 -10.68 -3.75 0.84
N MET A 44 -10.44 -5.00 0.45
CA MET A 44 -9.33 -5.35 -0.44
C MET A 44 -9.52 -4.74 -1.83
N SER A 45 -10.71 -4.86 -2.41
CA SER A 45 -11.04 -4.25 -3.70
C SER A 45 -10.81 -2.75 -3.66
N TYR A 46 -11.26 -2.09 -2.59
CA TYR A 46 -11.01 -0.66 -2.38
C TYR A 46 -9.51 -0.32 -2.32
N ILE A 47 -8.72 -1.07 -1.55
CA ILE A 47 -7.27 -0.87 -1.46
C ILE A 47 -6.61 -1.02 -2.84
N LEU A 48 -6.95 -2.05 -3.59
CA LEU A 48 -6.39 -2.32 -4.92
C LEU A 48 -6.75 -1.22 -5.93
N GLU A 49 -8.01 -0.76 -5.92
CA GLU A 49 -8.45 0.35 -6.76
C GLU A 49 -7.65 1.62 -6.47
N GLN A 50 -7.54 1.99 -5.18
CA GLN A 50 -6.84 3.20 -4.76
C GLN A 50 -5.34 3.14 -5.02
N LEU A 51 -4.73 1.96 -4.89
CA LEU A 51 -3.34 1.72 -5.29
C LEU A 51 -3.19 1.87 -6.81
N GLY A 52 -4.12 1.32 -7.58
CA GLY A 52 -4.17 1.47 -9.03
C GLY A 52 -4.14 2.92 -9.50
N GLU A 53 -4.97 3.76 -8.88
CA GLU A 53 -5.02 5.20 -9.19
C GLU A 53 -3.73 5.92 -8.79
N ARG A 54 -3.20 5.64 -7.60
CA ARG A 54 -2.03 6.37 -7.06
C ARG A 54 -0.71 5.96 -7.69
N LEU A 55 -0.62 4.72 -8.17
CA LEU A 55 0.55 4.19 -8.86
C LEU A 55 0.47 4.38 -10.37
N ASP A 56 -0.62 4.94 -10.90
CA ASP A 56 -0.89 5.12 -12.33
C ASP A 56 -0.75 3.80 -13.12
N VAL A 57 -1.38 2.74 -12.61
CA VAL A 57 -1.28 1.40 -13.18
C VAL A 57 -2.05 1.34 -14.50
N VAL A 58 -1.30 1.27 -15.60
CA VAL A 58 -1.86 1.10 -16.96
C VAL A 58 -2.56 -0.24 -17.12
N ASN A 59 -1.96 -1.32 -16.60
CA ASN A 59 -2.54 -2.66 -16.71
C ASN A 59 -3.44 -2.98 -15.50
N ARG A 60 -4.75 -2.72 -15.66
CA ARG A 60 -5.75 -2.94 -14.61
C ARG A 60 -5.97 -4.40 -14.23
N THR A 61 -5.58 -5.36 -15.07
CA THR A 61 -5.66 -6.80 -14.73
C THR A 61 -4.82 -7.15 -13.50
N ILE A 62 -3.80 -6.35 -13.19
CA ILE A 62 -2.95 -6.53 -12.00
C ILE A 62 -3.77 -6.32 -10.72
N LEU A 63 -4.85 -5.56 -10.78
CA LEU A 63 -5.63 -5.09 -9.63
C LEU A 63 -6.90 -5.91 -9.39
N ASP A 64 -7.10 -7.01 -10.10
CA ASP A 64 -8.28 -7.86 -9.91
C ASP A 64 -8.27 -8.45 -8.49
N PRO A 65 -9.26 -8.16 -7.63
CA PRO A 65 -9.30 -8.68 -6.27
C PRO A 65 -9.38 -10.20 -6.18
N GLU A 66 -9.85 -10.90 -7.22
CA GLU A 66 -9.89 -12.36 -7.24
C GLU A 66 -8.47 -12.97 -7.38
N ASP A 67 -7.50 -12.21 -7.89
CA ASP A 67 -6.08 -12.60 -7.96
C ASP A 67 -5.35 -12.46 -6.62
N TYR A 68 -6.04 -12.04 -5.54
CA TYR A 68 -5.44 -11.81 -4.21
C TYR A 68 -6.14 -12.60 -3.09
N ASP A 69 -5.35 -13.01 -2.10
CA ASP A 69 -5.84 -13.75 -0.94
C ASP A 69 -6.09 -12.80 0.22
N LEU A 70 -7.15 -13.03 0.99
CA LEU A 70 -7.39 -12.26 2.23
C LEU A 70 -6.24 -12.38 3.23
N ASN A 71 -5.45 -13.46 3.16
CA ASN A 71 -4.22 -13.63 3.94
C ASN A 71 -3.13 -12.58 3.61
N LYS A 72 -3.24 -11.91 2.46
CA LYS A 72 -2.35 -10.83 2.01
C LYS A 72 -2.90 -9.43 2.27
N TYR A 73 -4.07 -9.34 2.89
CA TYR A 73 -4.73 -8.07 3.15
C TYR A 73 -3.85 -7.08 3.91
N ASP A 74 -3.16 -7.52 4.97
CA ASP A 74 -2.31 -6.65 5.77
C ASP A 74 -1.11 -6.11 4.98
N GLU A 75 -0.56 -6.90 4.06
CA GLU A 75 0.54 -6.52 3.18
C GLU A 75 0.09 -5.46 2.16
N LEU A 76 -1.07 -5.68 1.53
CA LEU A 76 -1.69 -4.71 0.61
C LEU A 76 -2.07 -3.41 1.32
N LYS A 77 -2.64 -3.51 2.52
CA LYS A 77 -3.01 -2.36 3.34
C LYS A 77 -1.79 -1.54 3.73
N LEU A 78 -0.70 -2.19 4.15
CA LEU A 78 0.56 -1.49 4.47
C LEU A 78 1.10 -0.73 3.25
N MET A 79 1.10 -1.34 2.07
CA MET A 79 1.48 -0.66 0.83
C MET A 79 0.61 0.57 0.58
N TYR A 80 -0.71 0.41 0.69
CA TYR A 80 -1.66 1.51 0.54
C TYR A 80 -1.39 2.66 1.52
N GLU A 81 -1.16 2.35 2.80
CA GLU A 81 -0.84 3.35 3.82
C GLU A 81 0.44 4.13 3.48
N ILE A 82 1.49 3.43 3.02
CA ILE A 82 2.75 4.07 2.61
C ILE A 82 2.53 4.99 1.40
N VAL A 83 1.83 4.50 0.37
CA VAL A 83 1.55 5.26 -0.86
C VAL A 83 0.71 6.51 -0.54
N VAL A 84 -0.32 6.38 0.31
CA VAL A 84 -1.15 7.50 0.76
C VAL A 84 -0.33 8.50 1.58
N GLN A 85 0.49 8.03 2.51
CA GLN A 85 1.30 8.88 3.37
C GLN A 85 2.34 9.67 2.57
N LYS A 86 2.91 9.06 1.53
CA LYS A 86 3.90 9.71 0.67
C LYS A 86 3.27 10.72 -0.29
N GLY A 87 2.04 10.48 -0.73
CA GLY A 87 1.30 11.38 -1.61
C GLY A 87 1.78 11.32 -3.06
N ARG A 88 2.86 12.05 -3.40
CA ARG A 88 3.42 12.06 -4.76
C ARG A 88 4.59 11.08 -4.87
N LEU A 89 4.49 10.14 -5.80
CA LEU A 89 5.55 9.20 -6.14
C LEU A 89 6.24 9.62 -7.43
N SER A 90 7.55 9.41 -7.51
CA SER A 90 8.27 9.41 -8.78
C SER A 90 7.93 8.16 -9.59
N ALA A 91 8.16 8.19 -10.91
CA ALA A 91 7.91 7.05 -11.79
C ALA A 91 8.63 5.77 -11.33
N SER A 92 9.88 5.88 -10.90
CA SER A 92 10.66 4.73 -10.41
C SER A 92 10.12 4.15 -9.11
N GLU A 93 9.60 5.00 -8.22
CA GLU A 93 8.97 4.53 -6.98
C GLU A 93 7.64 3.84 -7.26
N ALA A 94 6.79 4.46 -8.10
CA ALA A 94 5.54 3.85 -8.52
C ALA A 94 5.80 2.48 -9.16
N GLN A 95 6.78 2.39 -10.06
CA GLN A 95 7.19 1.13 -10.68
C GLN A 95 7.62 0.06 -9.66
N ALA A 96 8.39 0.44 -8.63
CA ALA A 96 8.79 -0.48 -7.57
C ALA A 96 7.60 -1.03 -6.77
N PHE A 97 6.59 -0.19 -6.50
CA PHE A 97 5.35 -0.65 -5.87
C PHE A 97 4.52 -1.56 -6.79
N ILE A 98 4.47 -1.29 -8.10
CA ILE A 98 3.76 -2.15 -9.06
C ILE A 98 4.44 -3.51 -9.18
N GLU A 99 5.77 -3.56 -9.15
CA GLU A 99 6.53 -4.82 -9.14
C GLU A 99 6.20 -5.66 -7.90
N GLU A 100 6.01 -5.02 -6.74
CA GLU A 100 5.54 -5.75 -5.57
C GLU A 100 4.09 -6.18 -5.65
N LEU A 101 3.19 -5.32 -6.13
CA LEU A 101 1.79 -5.74 -6.35
C LEU A 101 1.73 -7.04 -7.15
N ARG A 102 2.58 -7.18 -8.16
CA ARG A 102 2.71 -8.41 -8.95
C ARG A 102 3.24 -9.61 -8.16
N SER A 103 4.13 -9.40 -7.20
CA SER A 103 4.72 -10.49 -6.39
C SER A 103 3.75 -11.04 -5.34
N VAL A 104 2.76 -10.23 -4.92
CA VAL A 104 1.75 -10.59 -3.92
C VAL A 104 0.55 -11.36 -4.51
N ARG A 105 0.37 -11.32 -5.84
CA ARG A 105 -0.69 -12.06 -6.55
C ARG A 105 -0.59 -13.56 -6.29
N LYS A 106 -1.74 -14.22 -6.25
CA LYS A 106 -1.81 -15.68 -6.39
C LYS A 106 -1.43 -16.02 -7.82
N ASN A 107 -0.31 -16.72 -7.99
CA ASN A 107 0.02 -17.32 -9.28
C ASN A 107 -0.88 -18.50 -9.58
#